data_AF-A0A4D4N5I4-F1
#
_entry.id   AF-A0A4D4N5I4-F1
#
_cell.length_a   1.000
_cell.length_b   1.000
_cell.length_c   1.000
_cell.angle_alpha   90.00
_cell.angle_beta   90.00
_cell.angle_gamma   90.00
#
_symmetry.space_group_name_H-M   'P 1'
#
loop_
_entity.id
_entity.type
_entity.pdbx_description
1 polymer ?
#
loop_
_entity_poly.entity_id
_entity_poly.type
_entity_poly.pdbx_seq_one_letter_code
_entity_poly.pdbx_strand_id
1 'polypeptide(L)'
;MTVPPSFLRPLSAAFAMLLLLVLAPALLVLRAAPPAQALDNGLARTPPMGWNDWNAFGCNVTEQLVKQTADYLVSSGLKGAGYQYVNIDDCWMTSARNSVGQLVPDPVKFPDGISGTAAYVHSKGLKLGIYESAGTATCQGYPGSLGHEQTDADSFASWGVDYLKYDNCNHQNVPDQQRYTAMRDALVNTGRPIVYSLCNWGLASVWTWGAGSGTAGAPPTTSTSTSRRWCRSTRPTSSSLRTPSRAPGTTPTCSRSATACRSPRTVPTSASGRRWPRP
;
A
#
# COMPACT_ATOMS: atom_id res chain seq x y z
N MET A 1 -64.15 -50.11 -11.28
CA MET A 1 -64.21 -48.67 -10.94
C MET A 1 -62.96 -48.00 -11.45
N THR A 2 -63.09 -47.26 -12.55
CA THR A 2 -61.99 -46.59 -13.28
C THR A 2 -61.99 -45.10 -12.93
N VAL A 3 -60.89 -44.62 -12.36
CA VAL A 3 -60.70 -43.19 -12.03
C VAL A 3 -60.25 -42.43 -13.29
N PRO A 4 -60.86 -41.30 -13.66
CA PRO A 4 -60.57 -40.61 -14.91
C PRO A 4 -59.26 -39.80 -14.86
N PRO A 5 -58.51 -39.69 -15.97
CA PRO A 5 -57.18 -39.08 -16.02
C PRO A 5 -57.30 -37.57 -16.31
N SER A 6 -57.87 -36.78 -15.41
CA SER A 6 -58.07 -35.34 -15.63
C SER A 6 -57.61 -34.41 -14.50
N PHE A 7 -57.02 -34.94 -13.42
CA PHE A 7 -56.69 -34.12 -12.24
C PHE A 7 -55.21 -33.78 -12.02
N LEU A 8 -54.30 -34.24 -12.89
CA LEU A 8 -52.84 -34.04 -12.68
C LEU A 8 -52.25 -32.79 -13.37
N ARG A 9 -53.03 -32.04 -14.16
CA ARG A 9 -52.53 -30.89 -14.93
C ARG A 9 -52.56 -29.49 -14.27
N PRO A 10 -53.43 -29.15 -13.29
CA PRO A 10 -53.51 -27.77 -12.80
C PRO A 10 -52.46 -27.44 -11.72
N LEU A 11 -51.89 -28.45 -11.06
CA LEU A 11 -50.94 -28.25 -9.95
C LEU A 11 -49.54 -27.81 -10.42
N SER A 12 -49.07 -28.26 -11.60
CA SER A 12 -47.75 -27.89 -12.13
C SER A 12 -47.68 -26.44 -12.62
N ALA A 13 -48.76 -25.89 -13.17
CA ALA A 13 -48.80 -24.52 -13.65
C ALA A 13 -48.86 -23.50 -12.48
N ALA A 14 -49.60 -23.81 -11.42
CA ALA A 14 -49.68 -22.98 -10.23
C ALA A 14 -48.34 -22.93 -9.47
N PHE A 15 -47.63 -24.07 -9.38
CA PHE A 15 -46.29 -24.10 -8.77
C PHE A 15 -45.25 -23.34 -9.59
N ALA A 16 -45.29 -23.44 -10.92
CA ALA A 16 -44.40 -22.68 -11.80
C ALA A 16 -44.64 -21.16 -11.73
N MET A 17 -45.91 -20.73 -11.66
CA MET A 17 -46.27 -19.32 -11.46
C MET A 17 -45.83 -18.79 -10.09
N LEU A 18 -46.01 -19.57 -9.03
CA LEU A 18 -45.58 -19.19 -7.68
C LEU A 18 -44.05 -19.10 -7.59
N LEU A 19 -43.32 -20.01 -8.23
CA LEU A 19 -41.85 -19.96 -8.29
C LEU A 19 -41.36 -18.72 -9.07
N LEU A 20 -42.03 -18.36 -10.17
CA LEU A 20 -41.75 -17.14 -10.94
C LEU A 20 -42.08 -15.86 -10.16
N LEU A 21 -43.17 -15.84 -9.39
CA LEU A 21 -43.56 -14.70 -8.54
C LEU A 21 -42.62 -14.49 -7.34
N VAL A 22 -41.95 -15.54 -6.87
CA VAL A 22 -40.96 -15.46 -5.77
C VAL A 22 -39.54 -15.17 -6.31
N LEU A 23 -39.18 -15.69 -7.49
CA LEU A 23 -37.86 -15.46 -8.10
C LEU A 23 -37.73 -14.10 -8.83
N ALA A 24 -38.81 -13.58 -9.42
CA ALA A 24 -38.79 -12.29 -10.12
C ALA A 24 -38.41 -11.08 -9.22
N PRO A 25 -38.95 -10.93 -7.99
CA PRO A 25 -38.50 -9.86 -7.10
C PRO A 25 -37.10 -10.14 -6.52
N ALA A 26 -36.66 -11.40 -6.42
CA ALA A 26 -35.30 -11.74 -5.98
C ALA A 26 -34.23 -11.36 -7.02
N LEU A 27 -34.56 -11.42 -8.33
CA LEU A 27 -33.67 -10.95 -9.40
C LEU A 27 -33.60 -9.41 -9.50
N LEU A 28 -34.65 -8.69 -9.08
CA LEU A 28 -34.66 -7.21 -9.09
C LEU A 28 -33.84 -6.56 -7.97
N VAL A 29 -33.35 -7.33 -6.99
CA VAL A 29 -32.54 -6.82 -5.87
C VAL A 29 -31.04 -7.07 -6.06
N LEU A 30 -30.58 -7.48 -7.26
CA LEU A 30 -29.21 -7.21 -7.66
C LEU A 30 -29.06 -5.71 -8.00
N ARG A 31 -29.14 -4.86 -6.98
CA ARG A 31 -28.58 -3.52 -7.07
C ARG A 31 -27.09 -3.70 -7.30
N ALA A 32 -26.64 -3.41 -8.52
CA ALA A 32 -25.23 -3.20 -8.80
C ALA A 32 -24.71 -2.24 -7.73
N ALA A 33 -23.65 -2.65 -7.01
CA ALA A 33 -23.02 -1.75 -6.06
C ALA A 33 -22.69 -0.45 -6.81
N PRO A 34 -22.98 0.73 -6.23
CA PRO A 34 -22.60 1.98 -6.85
C PRO A 34 -21.10 1.91 -7.18
N PRO A 35 -20.68 2.34 -8.39
CA PRO A 35 -19.28 2.29 -8.77
C PRO A 35 -18.46 3.00 -7.69
N ALA A 36 -17.37 2.37 -7.27
CA ALA A 36 -16.45 3.01 -6.34
C ALA A 36 -16.00 4.34 -6.97
N GLN A 37 -16.36 5.45 -6.34
CA GLN A 37 -15.88 6.76 -6.78
C GLN A 37 -14.41 6.84 -6.43
N ALA A 38 -13.56 6.64 -7.43
CA ALA A 38 -12.15 6.98 -7.38
C ALA A 38 -11.97 8.37 -7.98
N LEU A 39 -10.95 9.09 -7.53
CA LEU A 39 -10.58 10.35 -8.17
C LEU A 39 -10.08 10.10 -9.59
N ASP A 40 -10.65 10.83 -10.54
CA ASP A 40 -10.13 10.87 -11.90
C ASP A 40 -9.09 12.00 -12.03
N ASN A 41 -7.96 11.82 -11.36
CA ASN A 41 -6.82 12.73 -11.40
C ASN A 41 -5.59 12.10 -12.06
N GLY A 42 -5.78 11.10 -12.91
CA GLY A 42 -4.71 10.51 -13.75
C GLY A 42 -3.65 9.66 -13.03
N LEU A 43 -3.51 9.76 -11.70
CA LEU A 43 -2.56 8.97 -10.92
C LEU A 43 -3.22 7.71 -10.29
N ALA A 44 -2.41 6.68 -10.04
CA ALA A 44 -2.80 5.41 -9.38
C ALA A 44 -4.14 4.78 -9.86
N ARG A 45 -4.48 4.93 -11.16
CA ARG A 45 -5.64 4.26 -11.79
C ARG A 45 -5.56 2.74 -11.69
N THR A 46 -4.35 2.21 -11.62
CA THR A 46 -4.04 0.84 -11.21
C THR A 46 -3.23 0.86 -9.92
N PRO A 47 -3.26 -0.24 -9.13
CA PRO A 47 -2.46 -0.32 -7.91
C PRO A 47 -0.98 0.01 -8.15
N PRO A 48 -0.36 0.94 -7.40
CA PRO A 48 1.05 1.25 -7.54
C PRO A 48 1.93 0.02 -7.32
N MET A 49 2.86 -0.21 -8.24
CA MET A 49 3.81 -1.33 -8.22
C MET A 49 5.24 -0.80 -8.08
N GLY A 50 6.03 -1.42 -7.21
CA GLY A 50 7.37 -0.95 -6.90
C GLY A 50 8.05 -1.77 -5.81
N TRP A 51 9.03 -1.16 -5.17
CA TRP A 51 9.79 -1.69 -4.05
C TRP A 51 9.78 -0.68 -2.88
N ASN A 52 9.95 -1.19 -1.67
CA ASN A 52 10.14 -0.42 -0.45
C ASN A 52 11.17 -1.14 0.43
N ASP A 53 12.07 -0.39 1.08
CA ASP A 53 13.20 -0.95 1.82
C ASP A 53 12.80 -1.65 3.14
N TRP A 54 11.70 -1.25 3.76
CA TRP A 54 11.41 -1.54 5.17
C TRP A 54 11.49 -3.02 5.55
N ASN A 55 10.85 -3.89 4.76
CA ASN A 55 10.76 -5.32 5.07
C ASN A 55 12.12 -6.03 5.12
N ALA A 56 13.10 -5.51 4.39
CA ALA A 56 14.41 -6.12 4.26
C ALA A 56 15.48 -5.38 5.07
N PHE A 57 15.36 -4.06 5.21
CA PHE A 57 16.45 -3.21 5.71
C PHE A 57 16.11 -2.42 6.97
N GLY A 58 14.83 -2.24 7.31
CA GLY A 58 14.42 -1.36 8.42
C GLY A 58 15.11 0.01 8.32
N CYS A 59 15.69 0.52 9.41
CA CYS A 59 16.39 1.80 9.40
C CYS A 59 17.73 1.85 8.63
N ASN A 60 18.20 0.73 8.06
CA ASN A 60 19.47 0.67 7.32
C ASN A 60 19.32 1.10 5.86
N VAL A 61 18.52 2.13 5.60
CA VAL A 61 18.35 2.73 4.27
C VAL A 61 19.45 3.75 3.99
N THR A 62 19.97 3.74 2.77
CA THR A 62 20.94 4.72 2.26
C THR A 62 20.66 5.03 0.80
N GLU A 63 21.15 6.16 0.31
CA GLU A 63 21.12 6.54 -1.09
C GLU A 63 21.75 5.46 -1.99
N GLN A 64 22.87 4.86 -1.57
CA GLN A 64 23.51 3.79 -2.31
C GLN A 64 22.56 2.59 -2.50
N LEU A 65 21.86 2.18 -1.44
CA LEU A 65 20.88 1.09 -1.50
C LEU A 65 19.74 1.42 -2.48
N VAL A 66 19.23 2.66 -2.43
CA VAL A 66 18.15 3.12 -3.31
C VAL A 66 18.61 3.12 -4.78
N LYS A 67 19.81 3.67 -5.06
CA LYS A 67 20.40 3.71 -6.41
C LYS A 67 20.64 2.30 -6.96
N GLN A 68 21.21 1.40 -6.16
CA GLN A 68 21.42 -0.01 -6.55
C GLN A 68 20.11 -0.75 -6.80
N THR A 69 19.08 -0.49 -6.00
CA THR A 69 17.76 -1.09 -6.20
C THR A 69 17.10 -0.58 -7.47
N ALA A 70 17.25 0.71 -7.80
CA ALA A 70 16.79 1.26 -9.06
C ALA A 70 17.47 0.59 -10.26
N ASP A 71 18.79 0.40 -10.22
CA ASP A 71 19.54 -0.34 -11.25
C ASP A 71 19.06 -1.79 -11.39
N TYR A 72 18.79 -2.45 -10.26
CA TYR A 72 18.30 -3.83 -10.26
C TYR A 72 16.91 -3.95 -10.84
N LEU A 73 15.97 -3.04 -10.51
CA LEU A 73 14.63 -3.04 -11.09
C LEU A 73 14.66 -2.91 -12.61
N VAL A 74 15.58 -2.12 -13.15
CA VAL A 74 15.78 -2.00 -14.61
C VAL A 74 16.39 -3.28 -15.18
N SER A 75 17.54 -3.70 -14.66
CA SER A 75 18.32 -4.81 -15.23
C SER A 75 17.66 -6.18 -15.09
N SER A 76 16.86 -6.39 -14.05
CA SER A 76 16.08 -7.62 -13.85
C SER A 76 14.83 -7.74 -14.72
N GLY A 77 14.44 -6.65 -15.41
CA GLY A 77 13.18 -6.59 -16.18
C GLY A 77 11.94 -6.30 -15.33
N LEU A 78 12.05 -6.14 -14.01
CA LEU A 78 10.92 -5.81 -13.13
C LEU A 78 10.27 -4.47 -13.49
N LYS A 79 11.07 -3.49 -13.92
CA LYS A 79 10.53 -2.24 -14.48
C LYS A 79 9.62 -2.52 -15.68
N GLY A 80 10.04 -3.41 -16.59
CA GLY A 80 9.24 -3.83 -17.75
C GLY A 80 7.97 -4.58 -17.36
N ALA A 81 7.97 -5.25 -16.21
CA ALA A 81 6.79 -5.88 -15.62
C ALA A 81 5.88 -4.91 -14.85
N GLY A 82 6.20 -3.60 -14.80
CA GLY A 82 5.37 -2.55 -14.21
C GLY A 82 5.85 -2.03 -12.84
N TYR A 83 6.94 -2.55 -12.28
CA TYR A 83 7.49 -2.06 -11.01
C TYR A 83 8.21 -0.72 -11.23
N GLN A 84 7.52 0.38 -10.92
CA GLN A 84 7.95 1.73 -11.29
C GLN A 84 8.36 2.62 -10.11
N TYR A 85 8.02 2.25 -8.87
CA TYR A 85 8.35 3.03 -7.67
C TYR A 85 9.52 2.42 -6.88
N VAL A 86 10.45 3.27 -6.42
CA VAL A 86 11.50 2.95 -5.46
C VAL A 86 11.24 3.79 -4.21
N ASN A 87 10.65 3.18 -3.18
CA ASN A 87 10.16 3.92 -2.01
C ASN A 87 11.13 3.80 -0.84
N ILE A 88 11.53 4.95 -0.31
CA ILE A 88 12.24 5.09 0.95
C ILE A 88 11.21 5.04 2.10
N ASP A 89 11.47 4.21 3.12
CA ASP A 89 10.68 4.10 4.33
C ASP A 89 11.24 4.97 5.48
N ASP A 90 10.88 4.67 6.72
CA ASP A 90 11.31 5.43 7.91
C ASP A 90 12.85 5.54 8.05
N CYS A 91 13.31 6.41 8.95
CA CYS A 91 14.71 6.60 9.32
C CYS A 91 15.61 7.22 8.24
N TRP A 92 15.06 7.93 7.26
CA TRP A 92 15.82 8.57 6.17
C TRP A 92 16.44 9.94 6.53
N MET A 93 15.93 10.57 7.59
CA MET A 93 16.24 11.95 7.99
C MET A 93 17.03 12.03 9.29
N THR A 94 17.52 13.22 9.62
CA THR A 94 18.08 13.51 10.94
C THR A 94 16.99 13.55 12.01
N SER A 95 17.36 13.51 13.30
CA SER A 95 16.41 13.55 14.42
C SER A 95 15.81 14.94 14.68
N ALA A 96 16.19 15.97 13.91
CA ALA A 96 15.75 17.34 14.14
C ALA A 96 15.48 18.06 12.82
N ARG A 97 14.45 18.91 12.83
CA ARG A 97 14.19 19.88 11.76
C ARG A 97 15.30 20.95 11.76
N ASN A 98 15.52 21.60 10.61
CA ASN A 98 16.43 22.74 10.54
C ASN A 98 15.81 23.99 11.22
N SER A 99 16.56 25.10 11.24
CA SER A 99 16.15 26.36 11.89
C SER A 99 14.88 27.00 11.32
N VAL A 100 14.47 26.61 10.11
CA VAL A 100 13.23 27.08 9.47
C VAL A 100 12.11 26.03 9.52
N GLY A 101 12.30 24.95 10.30
CA GLY A 101 11.27 23.95 10.56
C GLY A 101 11.12 22.87 9.48
N GLN A 102 12.07 22.73 8.54
CA GLN A 102 12.02 21.72 7.49
C GLN A 102 12.69 20.41 7.93
N LEU A 103 12.20 19.29 7.39
CA LEU A 103 12.86 17.98 7.48
C LEU A 103 14.24 18.04 6.80
N VAL A 104 15.22 17.35 7.38
CA VAL A 104 16.61 17.34 6.88
C VAL A 104 17.00 15.90 6.54
N PRO A 105 17.27 15.57 5.26
CA PRO A 105 17.84 14.27 4.91
C PRO A 105 19.13 14.02 5.70
N ASP A 106 19.32 12.82 6.22
CA ASP A 106 20.56 12.49 6.92
C ASP A 106 21.73 12.54 5.91
N PRO A 107 22.71 13.45 6.06
CA PRO A 107 23.77 13.66 5.08
C PRO A 107 24.75 12.49 4.98
N VAL A 108 24.78 11.60 5.98
CA VAL A 108 25.58 10.36 5.92
C VAL A 108 24.84 9.30 5.11
N LYS A 109 23.52 9.21 5.24
CA LYS A 109 22.70 8.25 4.48
C LYS A 109 22.43 8.70 3.05
N PHE A 110 22.22 10.01 2.85
CA PHE A 110 21.85 10.66 1.59
C PHE A 110 22.78 11.85 1.31
N PRO A 111 24.05 11.60 0.94
CA PRO A 111 25.02 12.67 0.67
C PRO A 111 24.62 13.61 -0.48
N ASP A 112 23.85 13.14 -1.47
CA ASP A 112 23.30 13.98 -2.54
C ASP A 112 21.91 14.56 -2.18
N GLY A 113 21.45 14.30 -0.96
CA GLY A 113 20.09 14.57 -0.51
C GLY A 113 19.03 13.75 -1.24
N ILE A 114 17.76 13.98 -0.88
CA ILE A 114 16.62 13.31 -1.54
C ILE A 114 16.48 13.78 -2.99
N SER A 115 16.78 15.05 -3.30
CA SER A 115 16.69 15.57 -4.66
C SER A 115 17.70 14.91 -5.62
N GLY A 116 18.95 14.71 -5.20
CA GLY A 116 19.94 13.98 -6.00
C GLY A 116 19.58 12.50 -6.15
N THR A 117 19.04 11.89 -5.10
CA THR A 117 18.50 10.53 -5.15
C THR A 117 17.35 10.41 -6.14
N ALA A 118 16.40 11.36 -6.12
CA ALA A 118 15.26 11.41 -7.04
C ALA A 118 15.74 11.57 -8.49
N ALA A 119 16.66 12.51 -8.75
CA ALA A 119 17.24 12.72 -10.07
C ALA A 119 17.88 11.43 -10.62
N TYR A 120 18.59 10.68 -9.78
CA TYR A 120 19.16 9.39 -10.19
C TYR A 120 18.06 8.37 -10.54
N VAL A 121 17.06 8.19 -9.66
CA VAL A 121 15.95 7.25 -9.88
C VAL A 121 15.16 7.61 -11.16
N HIS A 122 14.93 8.90 -11.38
CA HIS A 122 14.28 9.41 -12.60
C HIS A 122 15.11 9.16 -13.85
N SER A 123 16.44 9.25 -13.78
CA SER A 123 17.33 8.93 -14.91
C SER A 123 17.21 7.46 -15.37
N LYS A 124 16.75 6.57 -14.48
CA LYS A 124 16.44 5.16 -14.79
C LYS A 124 15.02 4.97 -15.33
N GLY A 125 14.25 6.04 -15.46
CA GLY A 125 12.83 6.03 -15.82
C GLY A 125 11.95 5.38 -14.75
N LEU A 126 12.37 5.44 -13.49
CA LEU A 126 11.61 5.03 -12.31
C LEU A 126 11.10 6.27 -11.56
N LYS A 127 10.34 6.07 -10.50
CA LYS A 127 9.75 7.10 -9.63
C LYS A 127 10.22 6.92 -8.20
N LEU A 128 10.52 8.01 -7.49
CA LEU A 128 10.97 7.96 -6.11
C LEU A 128 9.78 8.15 -5.14
N GLY A 129 9.69 7.30 -4.14
CA GLY A 129 8.78 7.52 -3.01
C GLY A 129 9.52 7.83 -1.72
N ILE A 130 8.84 8.51 -0.81
CA ILE A 130 9.30 8.82 0.54
C ILE A 130 8.24 8.43 1.57
N TYR A 131 8.64 8.41 2.83
CA TYR A 131 7.82 8.08 3.98
C TYR A 131 7.72 9.26 4.93
N GLU A 132 6.54 9.40 5.51
CA GLU A 132 6.32 10.27 6.66
C GLU A 132 5.15 9.78 7.52
N SER A 133 4.93 10.38 8.69
CA SER A 133 3.81 10.06 9.59
C SER A 133 2.87 11.24 9.81
N ALA A 134 1.57 10.95 9.83
CA ALA A 134 0.49 11.83 10.27
C ALA A 134 0.48 11.97 11.81
N GLY A 135 1.62 12.29 12.40
CA GLY A 135 1.81 12.47 13.83
C GLY A 135 3.00 13.37 14.14
N THR A 136 3.27 13.60 15.41
CA THR A 136 4.39 14.47 15.84
C THR A 136 5.76 13.80 15.68
N ALA A 137 5.78 12.48 15.52
CA ALA A 137 6.97 11.71 15.23
C ALA A 137 6.63 10.50 14.33
N THR A 138 7.59 10.03 13.54
CA THR A 138 7.49 8.78 12.79
C THR A 138 7.39 7.58 13.74
N CYS A 139 7.11 6.39 13.18
CA CYS A 139 7.06 5.18 14.00
C CYS A 139 8.41 4.85 14.64
N GLN A 140 9.54 5.29 14.05
CA GLN A 140 10.88 5.17 14.62
C GLN A 140 11.34 6.41 15.40
N GLY A 141 10.46 7.39 15.65
CA GLY A 141 10.76 8.52 16.52
C GLY A 141 11.48 9.69 15.85
N TYR A 142 11.55 9.72 14.52
CA TYR A 142 12.03 10.89 13.77
C TYR A 142 10.94 11.98 13.70
N PRO A 143 11.24 13.24 13.34
CA PRO A 143 10.24 14.31 13.28
C PRO A 143 9.05 13.96 12.37
N GLY A 144 7.81 14.06 12.86
CA GLY A 144 6.61 13.78 12.07
C GLY A 144 5.99 15.02 11.42
N SER A 145 5.05 14.85 10.48
CA SER A 145 4.44 15.96 9.72
C SER A 145 3.18 16.58 10.32
N LEU A 146 2.66 16.10 11.46
CA LEU A 146 1.44 16.68 12.04
C LEU A 146 1.68 18.16 12.42
N GLY A 147 0.94 19.07 11.77
CA GLY A 147 1.10 20.52 11.92
C GLY A 147 2.21 21.14 11.05
N HIS A 148 2.87 20.35 10.22
CA HIS A 148 3.93 20.78 9.28
C HIS A 148 3.63 20.37 7.84
N GLU A 149 2.37 20.03 7.53
CA GLU A 149 1.98 19.35 6.30
C GLU A 149 2.38 20.13 5.04
N GLN A 150 2.12 21.45 5.00
CA GLN A 150 2.47 22.27 3.83
C GLN A 150 3.98 22.39 3.65
N THR A 151 4.72 22.69 4.72
CA THR A 151 6.19 22.80 4.67
C THR A 151 6.83 21.50 4.19
N ASP A 152 6.36 20.36 4.69
CA ASP A 152 6.91 19.06 4.34
C ASP A 152 6.51 18.65 2.91
N ALA A 153 5.27 18.90 2.49
CA ALA A 153 4.81 18.68 1.12
C ALA A 153 5.62 19.53 0.12
N ASP A 154 5.87 20.80 0.42
CA ASP A 154 6.70 21.69 -0.41
C ASP A 154 8.12 21.15 -0.56
N SER A 155 8.71 20.65 0.54
CA SER A 155 10.01 19.96 0.48
C SER A 155 9.96 18.74 -0.42
N PHE A 156 9.00 17.83 -0.25
CA PHE A 156 8.87 16.62 -1.08
C PHE A 156 8.71 16.97 -2.57
N ALA A 157 7.89 17.97 -2.87
CA ALA A 157 7.70 18.44 -4.24
C ALA A 157 8.99 19.04 -4.82
N SER A 158 9.70 19.88 -4.07
CA SER A 158 10.97 20.49 -4.47
C SER A 158 12.07 19.46 -4.70
N TRP A 159 12.05 18.34 -3.96
CA TRP A 159 13.01 17.25 -4.13
C TRP A 159 12.64 16.28 -5.26
N GLY A 160 11.48 16.44 -5.89
CA GLY A 160 11.07 15.57 -6.99
C GLY A 160 10.47 14.23 -6.55
N VAL A 161 9.94 14.14 -5.33
CA VAL A 161 9.23 12.92 -4.86
C VAL A 161 7.96 12.69 -5.69
N ASP A 162 7.63 11.44 -5.98
CA ASP A 162 6.47 11.02 -6.78
C ASP A 162 5.43 10.22 -5.97
N TYR A 163 5.78 9.81 -4.75
CA TYR A 163 4.96 8.96 -3.89
C TYR A 163 5.22 9.28 -2.42
N LEU A 164 4.17 9.41 -1.61
CA LEU A 164 4.25 9.55 -0.16
C LEU A 164 3.52 8.39 0.52
N LYS A 165 4.24 7.58 1.30
CA LYS A 165 3.66 6.68 2.31
C LYS A 165 3.44 7.48 3.60
N TYR A 166 2.20 7.54 4.10
CA TYR A 166 1.85 8.42 5.23
C TYR A 166 1.27 7.65 6.43
N ASP A 167 2.09 7.42 7.44
CA ASP A 167 1.83 6.63 8.64
C ASP A 167 0.93 7.31 9.68
N ASN A 168 0.67 6.58 10.76
CA ASN A 168 -0.31 6.95 11.78
C ASN A 168 0.25 6.88 13.20
N CYS A 169 1.56 6.78 13.37
CA CYS A 169 2.21 6.81 14.70
C CYS A 169 2.20 8.22 15.29
N ASN A 170 2.16 8.33 16.63
CA ASN A 170 2.29 9.60 17.38
C ASN A 170 1.27 10.68 17.00
N HIS A 171 0.04 10.29 16.68
CA HIS A 171 -0.99 11.14 16.09
C HIS A 171 -1.74 12.07 17.07
N GLN A 172 -1.36 12.10 18.34
CA GLN A 172 -1.95 12.97 19.38
C GLN A 172 -3.48 12.88 19.53
N ASN A 173 -4.06 11.72 19.22
CA ASN A 173 -5.52 11.51 19.17
C ASN A 173 -6.28 12.45 18.21
N VAL A 174 -5.60 13.18 17.33
CA VAL A 174 -6.25 13.97 16.29
C VAL A 174 -6.94 12.99 15.32
N PRO A 175 -8.19 13.24 14.89
CA PRO A 175 -8.93 12.33 14.01
C PRO A 175 -8.19 12.02 12.69
N ASP A 176 -8.21 10.74 12.27
CA ASP A 176 -7.58 10.26 11.03
C ASP A 176 -7.99 11.10 9.82
N GLN A 177 -9.29 11.20 9.57
CA GLN A 177 -9.80 11.89 8.38
C GLN A 177 -9.31 13.35 8.34
N GLN A 178 -9.18 14.02 9.48
CA GLN A 178 -8.65 15.38 9.56
C GLN A 178 -7.17 15.43 9.15
N ARG A 179 -6.31 14.61 9.76
CA ARG A 179 -4.86 14.62 9.50
C ARG A 179 -4.52 14.19 8.08
N TYR A 180 -5.15 13.13 7.59
CA TYR A 180 -4.94 12.64 6.23
C TYR A 180 -5.47 13.62 5.17
N THR A 181 -6.53 14.38 5.50
CA THR A 181 -7.02 15.46 4.64
C THR A 181 -6.05 16.65 4.59
N ALA A 182 -5.46 17.04 5.73
CA ALA A 182 -4.49 18.13 5.78
C ALA A 182 -3.28 17.88 4.86
N MET A 183 -2.68 16.68 4.92
CA MET A 183 -1.56 16.34 4.04
C MET A 183 -2.00 16.16 2.58
N ARG A 184 -3.20 15.64 2.30
CA ARG A 184 -3.75 15.64 0.93
C ARG A 184 -3.76 17.06 0.35
N ASP A 185 -4.34 18.01 1.08
CA ASP A 185 -4.48 19.39 0.61
C ASP A 185 -3.11 20.05 0.44
N ALA A 186 -2.18 19.80 1.37
CA ALA A 186 -0.80 20.24 1.24
C ALA A 186 -0.14 19.74 -0.05
N LEU A 187 -0.25 18.44 -0.35
CA LEU A 187 0.29 17.85 -1.57
C LEU A 187 -0.34 18.45 -2.84
N VAL A 188 -1.66 18.67 -2.84
CA VAL A 188 -2.36 19.36 -3.95
C VAL A 188 -1.79 20.75 -4.17
N ASN A 189 -1.58 21.51 -3.10
CA ASN A 189 -1.09 22.89 -3.14
C ASN A 189 0.32 23.02 -3.72
N THR A 190 1.13 21.96 -3.65
CA THR A 190 2.48 21.97 -4.28
C THR A 190 2.44 22.06 -5.80
N GLY A 191 1.32 21.65 -6.42
CA GLY A 191 1.19 21.51 -7.88
C GLY A 191 1.98 20.35 -8.50
N ARG A 192 2.86 19.66 -7.74
CA ARG A 192 3.57 18.48 -8.22
C ARG A 192 2.68 17.24 -8.06
N PRO A 193 2.59 16.38 -9.09
CA PRO A 193 1.85 15.15 -8.92
C PRO A 193 2.52 14.13 -7.99
N ILE A 194 1.91 13.83 -6.84
CA ILE A 194 2.44 12.89 -5.83
C ILE A 194 1.36 11.86 -5.47
N VAL A 195 1.67 10.57 -5.62
CA VAL A 195 0.78 9.49 -5.17
C VAL A 195 0.73 9.46 -3.65
N TYR A 196 -0.46 9.50 -3.08
CA TYR A 196 -0.67 9.57 -1.64
C TYR A 196 -1.16 8.23 -1.07
N SER A 197 -0.34 7.59 -0.24
CA SER A 197 -0.61 6.25 0.30
C SER A 197 -0.93 6.30 1.79
N LEU A 198 -2.21 6.12 2.12
CA LEU A 198 -2.72 6.18 3.49
C LEU A 198 -2.31 4.94 4.28
N CYS A 199 -1.58 5.18 5.37
CA CYS A 199 -0.98 4.14 6.18
C CYS A 199 -1.52 4.08 7.60
N ASN A 200 -2.84 4.14 7.73
CA ASN A 200 -3.54 4.12 9.02
C ASN A 200 -3.96 2.71 9.47
N TRP A 201 -3.34 1.67 8.89
CA TRP A 201 -3.58 0.26 9.20
C TRP A 201 -5.04 -0.23 9.04
N GLY A 202 -5.90 0.55 8.39
CA GLY A 202 -7.33 0.27 8.24
C GLY A 202 -8.20 0.77 9.40
N LEU A 203 -7.67 1.70 10.21
CA LEU A 203 -8.41 2.35 11.29
C LEU A 203 -9.42 3.38 10.76
N ALA A 204 -10.26 3.88 11.66
CA ALA A 204 -11.26 4.91 11.41
C ALA A 204 -12.18 4.64 10.20
N SER A 205 -12.39 3.37 9.86
CA SER A 205 -13.13 2.95 8.66
C SER A 205 -12.62 3.61 7.36
N VAL A 206 -11.30 3.75 7.18
CA VAL A 206 -10.68 4.44 6.03
C VAL A 206 -11.20 4.07 4.64
N TRP A 207 -11.83 2.91 4.47
CA TRP A 207 -12.48 2.54 3.22
C TRP A 207 -13.73 3.39 2.89
N THR A 208 -14.33 4.10 3.87
CA THR A 208 -15.49 4.97 3.65
C THR A 208 -15.11 6.38 3.20
N TRP A 209 -13.91 6.85 3.57
CA TRP A 209 -13.48 8.24 3.30
C TRP A 209 -12.13 8.36 2.59
N GLY A 210 -11.28 7.33 2.62
CA GLY A 210 -9.93 7.37 2.05
C GLY A 210 -9.92 7.58 0.53
N ALA A 211 -10.97 7.15 -0.17
CA ALA A 211 -11.15 7.51 -1.58
C ALA A 211 -11.47 9.00 -1.78
N GLY A 212 -12.21 9.63 -0.84
CA GLY A 212 -12.52 11.07 -0.82
C GLY A 212 -11.46 11.94 -0.12
N SER A 213 -10.45 11.32 0.48
CA SER A 213 -9.17 11.96 0.81
C SER A 213 -8.27 12.11 -0.42
N GLY A 214 -8.81 12.03 -1.64
CA GLY A 214 -8.45 12.97 -2.70
C GLY A 214 -9.70 13.80 -3.02
N THR A 215 -9.54 15.08 -3.30
CA THR A 215 -10.63 16.07 -3.37
C THR A 215 -11.52 15.92 -4.61
N ALA A 216 -12.85 15.95 -4.41
CA ALA A 216 -13.76 16.36 -5.49
C ALA A 216 -13.48 17.84 -5.81
N GLY A 217 -12.95 18.12 -7.00
CA GLY A 217 -12.69 19.49 -7.49
C GLY A 217 -11.22 19.96 -7.47
N ALA A 218 -10.26 19.12 -7.10
CA ALA A 218 -8.84 19.46 -7.25
C ALA A 218 -8.33 19.17 -8.68
N PRO A 219 -7.32 19.92 -9.16
CA PRO A 219 -6.60 19.60 -10.39
C PRO A 219 -6.01 18.17 -10.33
N PRO A 220 -5.69 17.55 -11.49
CA PRO A 220 -5.41 16.12 -11.60
C PRO A 220 -4.05 15.68 -11.03
N THR A 221 -3.66 16.10 -9.83
CA THR A 221 -2.26 15.98 -9.36
C THR A 221 -2.02 14.99 -8.22
N THR A 222 -2.99 14.55 -7.40
CA THR A 222 -2.67 13.65 -6.25
C THR A 222 -3.66 12.51 -6.04
N SER A 223 -3.30 11.27 -6.41
CA SER A 223 -4.18 10.10 -6.21
C SER A 223 -4.00 9.47 -4.84
N THR A 224 -5.09 9.11 -4.20
CA THR A 224 -5.08 8.40 -2.93
C THR A 224 -5.11 6.89 -3.15
N SER A 225 -3.99 6.21 -2.91
CA SER A 225 -3.92 4.75 -2.86
C SER A 225 -4.19 4.29 -1.44
N THR A 226 -5.38 3.74 -1.19
CA THR A 226 -5.66 2.96 0.03
C THR A 226 -5.07 1.56 -0.09
N SER A 227 -3.77 1.46 -0.38
CA SER A 227 -3.09 0.17 -0.44
C SER A 227 -2.89 -0.40 0.97
N ARG A 228 -3.74 -1.35 1.36
CA ARG A 228 -3.49 -2.21 2.54
C ARG A 228 -2.16 -2.99 2.45
N ARG A 229 -1.61 -3.15 1.25
CA ARG A 229 -0.40 -3.97 0.98
C ARG A 229 0.90 -3.28 1.39
N TRP A 230 0.97 -1.96 1.26
CA TRP A 230 2.18 -1.19 1.58
C TRP A 230 2.28 -0.79 3.06
N CYS A 231 1.18 -0.93 3.81
CA CYS A 231 1.07 -0.44 5.19
C CYS A 231 1.05 -1.52 6.25
N ARG A 232 0.95 -2.78 5.85
CA ARG A 232 0.92 -3.90 6.78
C ARG A 232 2.04 -4.87 6.42
N SER A 233 3.27 -4.46 6.74
CA SER A 233 4.48 -5.29 6.62
C SER A 233 4.41 -6.57 7.49
N THR A 234 3.65 -6.56 8.60
CA THR A 234 3.78 -7.58 9.66
C THR A 234 2.56 -8.49 9.90
N ARG A 235 1.50 -8.45 9.08
CA ARG A 235 0.39 -9.44 9.17
C ARG A 235 -0.20 -9.79 7.81
N PRO A 236 -0.28 -11.08 7.42
CA PRO A 236 -1.11 -11.51 6.30
C PRO A 236 -2.55 -11.05 6.52
N THR A 237 -3.17 -10.49 5.48
CA THR A 237 -4.57 -10.05 5.53
C THR A 237 -5.50 -11.27 5.56
N SER A 238 -6.03 -11.62 6.73
CA SER A 238 -7.13 -12.58 6.85
C SER A 238 -8.48 -12.00 6.41
N SER A 239 -8.58 -10.69 6.15
CA SER A 239 -9.85 -10.00 5.87
C SER A 239 -10.20 -9.81 4.40
N SER A 240 -9.34 -10.23 3.45
CA SER A 240 -9.62 -10.09 2.01
C SER A 240 -10.06 -11.40 1.34
N LEU A 241 -10.11 -12.51 2.07
CA LEU A 241 -10.61 -13.79 1.57
C LEU A 241 -11.99 -14.05 2.17
N ARG A 242 -13.03 -13.55 1.50
CA ARG A 242 -14.36 -14.15 1.63
C ARG A 242 -14.30 -15.45 0.83
N THR A 243 -13.82 -16.53 1.46
CA THR A 243 -13.85 -17.88 0.89
C THR A 243 -15.30 -18.34 0.73
N PRO A 244 -15.66 -19.03 -0.37
CA PRO A 244 -16.92 -19.76 -0.42
C PRO A 244 -16.91 -20.82 0.68
N SER A 245 -18.02 -20.97 1.40
CA SER A 245 -18.19 -21.97 2.43
C SER A 245 -17.79 -23.36 1.92
N ARG A 246 -16.81 -23.99 2.57
CA ARG A 246 -16.50 -25.41 2.37
C ARG A 246 -16.78 -26.17 3.67
N ALA A 247 -17.39 -27.34 3.50
CA ALA A 247 -17.95 -28.26 4.48
C ALA A 247 -17.00 -28.61 5.66
N PRO A 248 -17.55 -29.05 6.81
CA PRO A 248 -16.81 -29.21 8.06
C PRO A 248 -15.92 -30.45 8.04
N GLY A 249 -14.67 -30.30 8.45
CA GLY A 249 -13.77 -31.42 8.73
C GLY A 249 -12.31 -31.01 8.60
N THR A 250 -11.57 -31.19 9.71
CA THR A 250 -10.13 -31.01 9.92
C THR A 250 -9.66 -29.61 10.35
N THR A 251 -9.50 -29.46 11.66
CA THR A 251 -8.85 -28.34 12.35
C THR A 251 -7.38 -28.69 12.59
N PRO A 252 -6.40 -27.82 12.24
CA PRO A 252 -5.11 -27.84 12.91
C PRO A 252 -5.05 -26.70 13.92
N THR A 253 -4.91 -27.06 15.19
CA THR A 253 -4.54 -26.18 16.30
C THR A 253 -3.13 -25.63 16.10
N CYS A 254 -2.97 -24.31 16.08
CA CYS A 254 -1.68 -23.64 16.35
C CYS A 254 -1.83 -22.72 17.56
N SER A 255 -1.19 -23.10 18.67
CA SER A 255 -1.07 -22.32 19.89
C SER A 255 0.00 -21.24 19.76
N ARG A 256 -0.30 -20.06 20.33
CA ARG A 256 0.64 -18.95 20.55
C ARG A 256 1.83 -19.41 21.39
N SER A 257 3.06 -19.16 20.93
CA SER A 257 4.20 -18.63 21.71
C SER A 257 5.44 -18.51 20.82
N ALA A 258 6.24 -17.47 21.07
CA ALA A 258 7.42 -17.08 20.32
C ALA A 258 8.54 -18.14 20.34
N THR A 259 9.36 -18.13 19.27
CA THR A 259 10.84 -18.35 19.22
C THR A 259 11.24 -19.18 17.99
N ALA A 260 11.98 -18.53 17.08
CA ALA A 260 12.91 -19.08 16.09
C ALA A 260 12.51 -20.33 15.26
N CYS A 261 12.13 -20.12 14.00
CA CYS A 261 12.26 -21.16 12.97
C CYS A 261 13.70 -21.15 12.43
N ARG A 262 14.56 -22.06 12.93
CA ARG A 262 15.84 -22.43 12.29
C ARG A 262 15.55 -23.40 11.14
N SER A 263 16.14 -23.17 9.96
CA SER A 263 16.13 -24.14 8.86
C SER A 263 16.99 -25.37 9.20
N PRO A 264 16.57 -26.59 8.82
CA PRO A 264 17.40 -27.77 8.96
C PRO A 264 18.50 -27.78 7.89
N ARG A 265 19.76 -27.84 8.34
CA ARG A 265 20.90 -28.24 7.50
C ARG A 265 20.79 -29.73 7.22
N THR A 266 20.85 -30.10 5.95
CA THR A 266 21.30 -31.43 5.54
C THR A 266 22.58 -31.26 4.73
N VAL A 267 23.64 -31.89 5.23
CA VAL A 267 24.92 -32.10 4.54
C VAL A 267 24.83 -33.47 3.84
N PRO A 268 25.41 -33.62 2.65
CA PRO A 268 26.29 -34.76 2.47
C PRO A 268 27.70 -34.35 2.01
N THR A 269 28.65 -35.03 2.61
CA THR A 269 30.10 -35.00 2.41
C THR A 269 30.57 -35.70 1.14
N SER A 270 31.80 -35.36 0.75
CA SER A 270 32.75 -36.02 -0.18
C SER A 270 32.70 -35.53 -1.63
N ALA A 271 33.81 -35.35 -2.36
CA ALA A 271 35.24 -35.18 -2.09
C ALA A 271 35.90 -34.82 -3.44
N SER A 272 37.14 -34.30 -3.39
CA SER A 272 38.04 -33.92 -4.50
C SER A 272 37.66 -32.58 -5.19
N GLY A 273 38.52 -31.57 -5.28
CA GLY A 273 39.98 -31.54 -5.28
C GLY A 273 40.42 -30.90 -6.59
N ARG A 274 40.76 -29.61 -6.58
CA ARG A 274 41.65 -28.96 -7.57
C ARG A 274 41.99 -27.52 -7.14
N ARG A 275 43.28 -27.32 -6.84
CA ARG A 275 43.95 -26.02 -6.67
C ARG A 275 44.05 -25.32 -8.03
N TRP A 276 44.03 -23.99 -8.01
CA TRP A 276 44.64 -23.14 -9.04
C TRP A 276 45.58 -22.11 -8.39
N PRO A 277 46.74 -21.79 -8.99
CA PRO A 277 47.72 -20.87 -8.44
C PRO A 277 47.49 -19.42 -8.89
N ARG A 278 47.98 -18.48 -8.08
CA ARG A 278 48.17 -17.07 -8.42
C ARG A 278 49.56 -16.85 -9.02
N PRO A 279 49.72 -15.83 -9.86
CA PRO A 279 50.54 -14.67 -9.46
C PRO A 279 49.70 -13.53 -8.91
#